data_AF-B5JH74-F1
#
_entry.id   AF-B5JH74-F1
#
_cell.length_a   1.000
_cell.length_b   1.000
_cell.length_c   1.000
_cell.angle_alpha   90.00
_cell.angle_beta   90.00
_cell.angle_gamma   90.00
#
_symmetry.space_group_name_H-M   'P 1'
#
loop_
_entity.id
_entity.type
_entity.pdbx_description
1 polymer ?
#
loop_
_entity_poly.entity_id
_entity_poly.type
_entity_poly.pdbx_seq_one_letter_code
_entity_poly.pdbx_strand_id
1 'polypeptide(L)'
;MIGKISNVSEYSDMALRLGDYIEGGELLNLETNTTHGWLKLRGIAKPLGFELLGNPGKDLVGRHLRFECSASPLKCEERLDARNLQLPDRFIGATGTMTANHQTRLFDCSVEEFLRLCKRGTPPPTFWKRCVYLEWFGNCGRVLLELPDPRAYFVEVLEGKEIPFPLEPLPEPPLDQNDPTGESSPLEILEISTQDDDTLTINKTNISPDEEEDPYALFSDDFKKLIQTQEPVKTNTPDQAINYITSILDSSEEGAPLRSLIGPTPDWTQLDEKQVENHLKQTVALLALHNIAFHMCPHFTYADAARYLFEVLADQELANSQLKGTLWYVHYHTAEHCETCAKTYQTD
;
A
#
# COMPACT_ATOMS: atom_id res chain seq x y z
N MET A 1 -12.76 -23.76 -35.36
CA MET A 1 -12.17 -22.42 -35.44
C MET A 1 -12.91 -21.58 -34.40
N ILE A 2 -12.57 -21.61 -33.12
CA ILE A 2 -11.40 -21.04 -32.43
C ILE A 2 -11.17 -19.57 -32.83
N GLY A 3 -11.86 -18.67 -32.14
CA GLY A 3 -11.44 -17.28 -31.96
C GLY A 3 -11.03 -17.13 -30.50
N LYS A 4 -9.72 -17.04 -30.27
CA LYS A 4 -9.06 -16.96 -28.98
C LYS A 4 -9.46 -15.70 -28.21
N ILE A 5 -9.73 -15.89 -26.92
CA ILE A 5 -9.74 -14.85 -25.89
C ILE A 5 -8.32 -14.26 -25.83
N SER A 6 -8.19 -12.98 -26.10
CA SER A 6 -6.95 -12.22 -25.96
C SER A 6 -7.16 -11.08 -24.96
N ASN A 7 -7.26 -11.44 -23.67
CA ASN A 7 -7.09 -10.51 -22.55
C ASN A 7 -5.80 -10.88 -21.82
N VAL A 8 -4.65 -10.58 -22.43
CA VAL A 8 -3.32 -10.80 -21.83
C VAL A 8 -2.47 -9.53 -21.95
N SER A 9 -3.07 -8.35 -21.85
CA SER A 9 -2.31 -7.08 -21.80
C SER A 9 -2.73 -6.12 -20.69
N GLU A 10 -3.38 -6.60 -19.63
CA GLU A 10 -3.92 -5.74 -18.57
C GLU A 10 -3.26 -5.93 -17.18
N TYR A 11 -2.25 -6.78 -17.08
CA TYR A 11 -1.73 -7.21 -15.78
C TYR A 11 -0.27 -6.86 -15.53
N SER A 12 0.34 -5.90 -16.25
CA SER A 12 1.72 -5.50 -15.95
C SER A 12 1.88 -4.39 -14.90
N ASP A 13 0.82 -3.84 -14.30
CA ASP A 13 0.99 -2.68 -13.39
C ASP A 13 -0.18 -2.41 -12.41
N MET A 14 -0.63 -3.41 -11.65
CA MET A 14 -1.80 -3.25 -10.76
C MET A 14 -1.43 -2.71 -9.36
N ALA A 15 -1.56 -1.39 -9.19
CA ALA A 15 -1.65 -0.75 -7.87
C ALA A 15 -3.13 -0.60 -7.46
N LEU A 16 -3.50 -1.13 -6.29
CA LEU A 16 -4.82 -0.89 -5.69
C LEU A 16 -4.90 0.54 -5.19
N ARG A 17 -5.69 1.39 -5.85
CA ARG A 17 -5.89 2.79 -5.47
C ARG A 17 -7.12 2.93 -4.57
N LEU A 18 -6.91 3.35 -3.33
CA LEU A 18 -7.97 3.47 -2.32
C LEU A 18 -8.48 4.91 -2.12
N GLY A 19 -7.82 5.92 -2.70
CA GLY A 19 -8.13 7.34 -2.45
C GLY A 19 -9.61 7.69 -2.52
N ASP A 20 -10.30 7.25 -3.58
CA ASP A 20 -11.73 7.56 -3.81
C ASP A 20 -12.69 6.83 -2.85
N TYR A 21 -12.24 5.74 -2.24
CA TYR A 21 -13.06 4.90 -1.37
C TYR A 21 -12.94 5.29 0.11
N ILE A 22 -11.96 6.12 0.48
CA ILE A 22 -11.65 6.42 1.88
C ILE A 22 -12.59 7.48 2.45
N GLU A 23 -13.13 7.20 3.64
CA GLU A 23 -13.82 8.19 4.48
C GLU A 23 -12.87 8.81 5.51
N GLY A 24 -11.95 8.00 6.03
CA GLY A 24 -10.94 8.40 7.00
C GLY A 24 -10.12 7.21 7.47
N GLY A 25 -9.19 7.46 8.37
CA GLY A 25 -8.31 6.43 8.90
C GLY A 25 -7.37 6.94 9.97
N GLU A 26 -6.61 5.99 10.51
CA GLU A 26 -5.54 6.25 11.45
C GLU A 26 -4.28 5.52 11.03
N LEU A 27 -3.14 6.16 11.31
CA LEU A 27 -1.82 5.60 11.16
C LEU A 27 -1.04 5.84 12.46
N LEU A 28 -0.50 4.77 13.01
CA LEU A 28 0.30 4.76 14.22
C LEU A 28 1.69 4.21 13.87
N ASN A 29 2.71 5.01 14.13
CA ASN A 29 4.09 4.56 14.14
C ASN A 29 4.74 5.02 15.45
N LEU A 30 4.23 4.51 16.58
CA LEU A 30 4.74 4.84 17.90
C LEU A 30 6.00 4.04 18.25
N GLU A 31 6.13 2.87 17.63
CA GLU A 31 7.25 1.97 17.80
C GLU A 31 8.12 1.95 16.54
N THR A 32 9.43 1.83 16.73
CA THR A 32 10.36 1.78 15.61
C THR A 32 10.10 0.52 14.78
N ASN A 33 10.07 0.74 13.47
CA ASN A 33 9.98 -0.27 12.42
C ASN A 33 8.65 -1.02 12.32
N THR A 34 7.62 -0.56 13.01
CA THR A 34 6.26 -1.09 12.87
C THR A 34 5.28 0.05 12.64
N THR A 35 4.53 -0.03 11.55
CA THR A 35 3.47 0.93 11.22
C THR A 35 2.16 0.18 11.15
N HIS A 36 1.18 0.56 11.98
CA HIS A 36 -0.13 -0.07 11.99
C HIS A 36 -1.24 0.97 12.03
N GLY A 37 -2.46 0.55 11.76
CA GLY A 37 -3.58 1.46 11.74
C GLY A 37 -4.82 0.85 11.13
N TRP A 38 -5.76 1.71 10.75
CA TRP A 38 -6.99 1.27 10.12
C TRP A 38 -7.49 2.31 9.12
N LEU A 39 -8.24 1.82 8.14
CA LEU A 39 -8.86 2.60 7.08
C LEU A 39 -10.36 2.32 7.08
N LYS A 40 -11.16 3.39 7.05
CA LYS A 40 -12.61 3.28 6.87
C LYS A 40 -12.96 3.60 5.43
N LEU A 41 -13.54 2.61 4.75
CA LEU A 41 -13.93 2.69 3.35
C LEU A 41 -15.44 2.86 3.21
N ARG A 42 -15.86 3.63 2.22
CA ARG A 42 -17.27 3.82 1.84
C ARG A 42 -17.89 2.49 1.45
N GLY A 43 -19.01 2.14 2.07
CA GLY A 43 -19.74 0.90 1.80
C GLY A 43 -19.27 -0.32 2.59
N ILE A 44 -18.12 -0.25 3.27
CA ILE A 44 -17.64 -1.33 4.15
C ILE A 44 -17.90 -0.93 5.60
N ALA A 45 -18.70 -1.74 6.31
CA ALA A 45 -19.09 -1.43 7.69
C ALA A 45 -17.94 -1.56 8.70
N LYS A 46 -17.01 -2.49 8.46
CA LYS A 46 -15.87 -2.77 9.33
C LYS A 46 -14.63 -2.05 8.78
N PRO A 47 -13.91 -1.25 9.59
CA PRO A 47 -12.62 -0.69 9.18
C PRO A 47 -11.62 -1.80 8.82
N LEU A 48 -10.83 -1.56 7.77
CA LEU A 48 -9.76 -2.45 7.35
C LEU A 48 -8.50 -2.11 8.14
N GLY A 49 -7.94 -3.07 8.86
CA GLY A 49 -6.68 -2.89 9.59
C GLY A 49 -5.48 -3.03 8.67
N PHE A 50 -4.36 -2.41 9.01
CA PHE A 50 -3.07 -2.72 8.40
C PHE A 50 -1.99 -2.84 9.47
N GLU A 51 -1.06 -3.77 9.24
CA GLU A 51 0.14 -4.00 10.06
C GLU A 51 1.33 -4.17 9.11
N LEU A 52 2.25 -3.22 9.13
CA LEU A 52 3.31 -3.10 8.13
C LEU A 52 4.68 -3.01 8.79
N LEU A 53 5.65 -3.72 8.21
CA LEU A 53 7.05 -3.60 8.58
C LEU A 53 7.66 -2.34 7.95
N GLY A 54 8.33 -1.56 8.80
CA GLY A 54 9.08 -0.38 8.42
C GLY A 54 8.50 0.92 8.97
N ASN A 55 9.32 1.96 8.92
CA ASN A 55 8.93 3.31 9.32
C ASN A 55 8.33 4.09 8.14
N PRO A 56 7.41 5.02 8.41
CA PRO A 56 6.93 5.98 7.43
C PRO A 56 7.96 7.12 7.24
N GLY A 57 7.60 8.12 6.44
CA GLY A 57 8.36 9.36 6.29
C GLY A 57 8.56 10.09 7.62
N LYS A 58 9.60 10.94 7.67
CA LYS A 58 10.06 11.61 8.90
C LYS A 58 8.97 12.44 9.61
N ASP A 59 7.95 12.87 8.88
CA ASP A 59 6.81 13.62 9.40
C ASP A 59 5.82 12.76 10.18
N LEU A 60 5.84 11.43 9.99
CA LEU A 60 4.94 10.47 10.63
C LEU A 60 5.65 9.55 11.63
N VAL A 61 6.99 9.48 11.61
CA VAL A 61 7.76 8.64 12.54
C VAL A 61 7.52 9.07 13.98
N GLY A 62 7.20 8.10 14.84
CA GLY A 62 6.95 8.34 16.26
C GLY A 62 5.59 9.02 16.54
N ARG A 63 4.69 9.09 15.55
CA ARG A 63 3.43 9.85 15.67
C ARG A 63 2.19 8.97 15.43
N HIS A 64 1.05 9.44 15.95
CA HIS A 64 -0.29 8.93 15.66
C HIS A 64 -1.02 9.97 14.81
N LEU A 65 -1.23 9.67 13.54
CA LEU A 65 -1.96 10.49 12.58
C LEU A 65 -3.41 9.99 12.50
N ARG A 66 -4.38 10.91 12.62
CA ARG A 66 -5.78 10.68 12.27
C ARG A 66 -6.14 11.60 11.10
N PHE A 67 -6.84 11.06 10.12
CA PHE A 67 -7.26 11.82 8.94
C PHE A 67 -8.66 11.45 8.50
N GLU A 68 -9.39 12.45 8.04
CA GLU A 68 -10.77 12.30 7.54
C GLU A 68 -10.92 13.08 6.24
N CYS A 69 -11.77 12.59 5.36
CA CYS A 69 -12.14 13.34 4.16
C CYS A 69 -12.94 14.60 4.56
N SER A 70 -12.47 15.79 4.18
CA SER A 70 -13.04 17.08 4.63
C SER A 70 -14.44 17.40 4.09
N ALA A 71 -14.90 16.70 3.04
CA ALA A 71 -16.13 16.94 2.27
C ALA A 71 -16.23 18.36 1.62
N SER A 72 -16.83 18.55 0.44
CA SER A 72 -17.68 17.68 -0.38
C SER A 72 -16.88 16.90 -1.41
N PRO A 73 -17.25 15.64 -1.73
CA PRO A 73 -16.80 15.02 -2.97
C PRO A 73 -17.11 16.01 -4.08
N LEU A 74 -16.20 16.22 -5.02
CA LEU A 74 -16.62 16.72 -6.32
C LEU A 74 -17.68 15.73 -6.81
N LYS A 75 -18.96 16.07 -6.69
CA LYS A 75 -20.12 15.40 -7.31
C LYS A 75 -19.90 13.91 -7.61
N CYS A 76 -19.57 13.10 -6.61
CA CYS A 76 -19.52 11.65 -6.80
C CYS A 76 -20.96 11.14 -6.64
N GLU A 77 -21.84 11.59 -7.54
CA GLU A 77 -23.24 11.16 -7.61
C GLU A 77 -23.37 9.71 -8.12
N GLU A 78 -22.24 9.04 -8.40
CA GLU A 78 -22.19 7.62 -8.71
C GLU A 78 -21.17 6.88 -7.82
N ARG A 79 -21.67 6.45 -6.65
CA ARG A 79 -21.60 5.05 -6.17
C ARG A 79 -20.27 4.28 -6.37
N LEU A 80 -19.13 4.79 -5.94
CA LEU A 80 -17.99 3.91 -5.68
C LEU A 80 -18.21 3.16 -4.35
N ASP A 81 -18.60 1.90 -4.49
CA ASP A 81 -18.86 0.98 -3.40
C ASP A 81 -17.71 -0.01 -3.28
N ALA A 82 -16.94 0.10 -2.20
CA ALA A 82 -15.80 -0.77 -1.96
C ALA A 82 -16.21 -2.24 -1.73
N ARG A 83 -17.51 -2.57 -1.57
CA ARG A 83 -17.97 -3.97 -1.46
C ARG A 83 -17.67 -4.82 -2.70
N ASN A 84 -17.47 -4.20 -3.85
CA ASN A 84 -17.06 -4.89 -5.07
C ASN A 84 -15.54 -5.17 -5.12
N LEU A 85 -14.76 -4.49 -4.28
CA LEU A 85 -13.34 -4.76 -4.13
C LEU A 85 -13.19 -6.02 -3.26
N GLN A 86 -12.50 -7.04 -3.78
CA GLN A 86 -12.12 -8.22 -3.01
C GLN A 86 -10.96 -7.85 -2.09
N LEU A 87 -11.24 -7.11 -1.02
CA LEU A 87 -10.24 -6.65 -0.06
C LEU A 87 -10.11 -7.64 1.10
N PRO A 88 -8.89 -7.86 1.61
CA PRO A 88 -8.70 -8.56 2.86
C PRO A 88 -9.20 -7.69 4.03
N ASP A 89 -9.66 -8.34 5.10
CA ASP A 89 -10.01 -7.69 6.38
C ASP A 89 -8.81 -6.97 7.03
N ARG A 90 -7.59 -7.43 6.68
CA ARG A 90 -6.33 -6.93 7.21
C ARG A 90 -5.27 -6.92 6.12
N PHE A 91 -4.59 -5.78 5.97
CA PHE A 91 -3.38 -5.68 5.17
C PHE A 91 -2.17 -6.03 6.02
N ILE A 92 -1.30 -6.86 5.47
CA ILE A 92 0.01 -7.18 6.03
C ILE A 92 1.06 -6.92 4.96
N GLY A 93 2.27 -6.56 5.35
CA GLY A 93 3.34 -6.32 4.38
C GLY A 93 4.39 -5.35 4.87
N ALA A 94 4.95 -4.57 3.95
CA ALA A 94 6.01 -3.61 4.21
C ALA A 94 5.60 -2.19 3.80
N THR A 95 6.10 -1.19 4.53
CA THR A 95 5.87 0.22 4.20
C THR A 95 6.59 0.60 2.92
N GLY A 96 5.87 1.31 2.04
CA GLY A 96 6.43 2.07 0.93
C GLY A 96 6.58 3.54 1.34
N THR A 97 6.26 4.44 0.42
CA THR A 97 6.27 5.88 0.73
C THR A 97 5.02 6.27 1.54
N MET A 98 5.21 6.76 2.76
CA MET A 98 4.11 7.22 3.61
C MET A 98 4.42 8.61 4.18
N THR A 99 3.61 9.61 3.85
CA THR A 99 3.81 10.98 4.32
C THR A 99 2.50 11.78 4.30
N ALA A 100 2.33 12.67 5.25
CA ALA A 100 1.29 13.69 5.26
C ALA A 100 1.81 15.06 4.81
N ASN A 101 3.11 15.18 4.50
CA ASN A 101 3.74 16.39 3.97
C ASN A 101 3.75 16.46 2.44
N HIS A 102 3.00 15.59 1.76
CA HIS A 102 2.84 15.65 0.31
C HIS A 102 1.90 16.80 -0.10
N GLN A 103 2.15 17.36 -1.28
CA GLN A 103 1.28 18.35 -1.92
C GLN A 103 0.84 17.81 -3.27
N THR A 104 -0.46 17.92 -3.57
CA THR A 104 -1.02 17.55 -4.86
C THR A 104 -1.73 18.75 -5.47
N ARG A 105 -1.72 18.82 -6.81
CA ARG A 105 -2.30 19.92 -7.58
C ARG A 105 -3.75 19.59 -7.88
N LEU A 106 -4.66 20.42 -7.39
CA LEU A 106 -6.10 20.27 -7.59
C LEU A 106 -6.62 21.32 -8.56
N PHE A 107 -7.69 20.99 -9.27
CA PHE A 107 -8.39 21.91 -10.16
C PHE A 107 -9.45 22.69 -9.40
N ASP A 108 -9.49 24.01 -9.62
CA ASP A 108 -10.53 24.91 -9.08
C ASP A 108 -11.72 25.05 -10.03
N CYS A 109 -12.15 23.94 -10.62
CA CYS A 109 -13.26 23.97 -11.55
C CYS A 109 -13.98 22.61 -11.58
N SER A 110 -15.23 22.63 -12.07
CA SER A 110 -15.97 21.40 -12.35
C SER A 110 -15.32 20.62 -13.49
N VAL A 111 -15.59 19.32 -13.57
CA VAL A 111 -15.12 18.47 -14.68
C VAL A 111 -15.57 19.03 -16.04
N GLU A 112 -16.81 19.51 -16.14
CA GLU A 112 -17.36 20.12 -17.36
C GLU A 112 -16.57 21.38 -17.77
N GLU A 113 -16.23 22.23 -16.80
CA GLU A 113 -15.45 23.44 -17.05
C GLU A 113 -13.99 23.14 -17.37
N PHE A 114 -13.39 22.16 -16.69
CA PHE A 114 -12.08 21.63 -17.02
C PHE A 114 -12.02 21.19 -18.49
N LEU A 115 -12.96 20.33 -18.91
CA LEU A 115 -13.06 19.86 -20.30
C LEU A 115 -13.25 21.03 -21.29
N ARG A 116 -14.05 22.04 -20.92
CA ARG A 116 -14.25 23.25 -21.73
C ARG A 116 -12.96 24.06 -21.89
N LEU A 117 -12.18 24.21 -20.83
CA LEU A 117 -10.91 24.95 -20.83
C LEU A 117 -9.85 24.22 -21.65
N CYS A 118 -9.74 22.89 -21.49
CA CYS A 118 -8.87 22.06 -22.32
C CYS A 118 -9.21 22.18 -23.81
N LYS A 119 -10.50 22.10 -24.18
CA LYS A 119 -10.95 22.28 -25.58
C LYS A 119 -10.60 23.65 -26.17
N ARG A 120 -10.46 24.67 -25.31
CA ARG A 120 -10.10 26.05 -25.71
C ARG A 120 -8.60 26.32 -25.62
N GLY A 121 -7.78 25.32 -25.28
CA GLY A 121 -6.34 25.49 -25.09
C GLY A 121 -5.99 26.45 -23.95
N THR A 122 -6.89 26.64 -22.98
CA THR A 122 -6.67 27.53 -21.84
C THR A 122 -6.37 26.67 -20.61
N PRO A 123 -5.31 26.93 -19.83
CA PRO A 123 -5.00 26.09 -18.68
C PRO A 123 -6.08 26.27 -17.60
N PRO A 124 -6.56 25.16 -17.00
CA PRO A 124 -7.53 25.22 -15.92
C PRO A 124 -6.90 25.85 -14.67
N PRO A 125 -7.67 26.60 -13.86
CA PRO A 125 -7.16 27.14 -12.62
C PRO A 125 -6.80 25.98 -11.69
N THR A 126 -5.60 26.05 -11.11
CA THR A 126 -5.09 25.01 -10.21
C THR A 126 -4.51 25.62 -8.96
N PHE A 127 -4.60 24.89 -7.86
CA PHE A 127 -3.95 25.25 -6.61
C PHE A 127 -3.36 24.01 -5.94
N TRP A 128 -2.34 24.23 -5.11
CA TRP A 128 -1.70 23.18 -4.33
C TRP A 128 -2.45 22.97 -3.01
N LYS A 129 -2.73 21.72 -2.65
CA LYS A 129 -3.23 21.36 -1.32
C LYS A 129 -2.42 20.22 -0.72
N ARG A 130 -2.49 20.11 0.61
CA ARG A 130 -1.94 18.97 1.34
C ARG A 130 -2.60 17.70 0.84
N CYS A 131 -1.80 16.64 0.77
CA CYS A 131 -2.25 15.29 0.53
C CYS A 131 -1.68 14.36 1.60
N VAL A 132 -2.51 13.46 2.12
CA VAL A 132 -2.02 12.28 2.84
C VAL A 132 -1.74 11.21 1.79
N TYR A 133 -0.47 10.87 1.63
CA TYR A 133 0.03 9.88 0.69
C TYR A 133 0.51 8.66 1.48
N LEU A 134 -0.14 7.51 1.31
CA LEU A 134 0.25 6.25 1.94
C LEU A 134 0.40 5.17 0.87
N GLU A 135 1.57 4.56 0.83
CA GLU A 135 1.89 3.45 -0.06
C GLU A 135 2.47 2.29 0.74
N TRP A 136 2.05 1.08 0.41
CA TRP A 136 2.60 -0.15 0.97
C TRP A 136 2.48 -1.32 0.01
N PHE A 137 3.21 -2.39 0.33
CA PHE A 137 3.28 -3.60 -0.46
C PHE A 137 2.93 -4.79 0.41
N GLY A 138 1.90 -5.52 0.06
CA GLY A 138 1.31 -6.51 0.94
C GLY A 138 0.56 -7.63 0.25
N ASN A 139 -0.35 -8.25 0.99
CA ASN A 139 -1.15 -9.40 0.59
C ASN A 139 -2.08 -9.20 -0.62
N CYS A 140 -2.25 -7.96 -1.08
CA CYS A 140 -2.99 -7.62 -2.30
C CYS A 140 -2.13 -6.89 -3.34
N GLY A 141 -0.80 -7.01 -3.23
CA GLY A 141 0.15 -6.28 -4.07
C GLY A 141 0.44 -4.87 -3.53
N ARG A 142 0.65 -3.93 -4.46
CA ARG A 142 0.89 -2.52 -4.15
C ARG A 142 -0.43 -1.83 -3.84
N VAL A 143 -0.51 -1.14 -2.71
CA VAL A 143 -1.67 -0.32 -2.34
C VAL A 143 -1.24 1.13 -2.25
N LEU A 144 -2.06 2.00 -2.81
CA LEU A 144 -1.84 3.44 -2.85
C LEU A 144 -3.08 4.18 -2.36
N LEU A 145 -2.87 5.05 -1.39
CA LEU A 145 -3.85 6.00 -0.90
C LEU A 145 -3.29 7.40 -1.10
N GLU A 146 -3.92 8.13 -2.00
CA GLU A 146 -3.70 9.56 -2.18
C GLU A 146 -5.00 10.26 -1.77
N LEU A 147 -5.00 10.90 -0.61
CA LEU A 147 -6.17 11.60 -0.09
C LEU A 147 -5.90 13.11 -0.11
N PRO A 148 -6.42 13.84 -1.12
CA PRO A 148 -6.25 15.28 -1.24
C PRO A 148 -7.11 16.04 -0.23
N ASP A 149 -6.57 17.15 0.27
CA ASP A 149 -7.23 18.07 1.22
C ASP A 149 -7.90 17.40 2.43
N PRO A 150 -7.22 16.46 3.13
CA PRO A 150 -7.81 15.79 4.26
C PRO A 150 -7.82 16.70 5.48
N ARG A 151 -8.82 16.51 6.33
CA ARG A 151 -8.80 17.00 7.70
C ARG A 151 -7.91 16.05 8.49
N ALA A 152 -6.62 16.39 8.58
CA ALA A 152 -5.63 15.60 9.28
C ALA A 152 -5.13 16.30 10.55
N TYR A 153 -4.83 15.52 11.59
CA TYR A 153 -4.23 15.98 12.84
C TYR A 153 -3.44 14.84 13.51
N PHE A 154 -2.42 15.19 14.27
CA PHE A 154 -1.77 14.25 15.18
C PHE A 154 -2.59 14.08 16.45
N VAL A 155 -2.47 12.92 17.08
CA VAL A 155 -3.11 12.62 18.37
C VAL A 155 -2.01 12.29 19.36
N GLU A 156 -2.03 12.92 20.53
CA GLU A 156 -1.21 12.48 21.67
C GLU A 156 -2.13 12.09 22.83
N VAL A 157 -1.68 11.10 23.62
CA VAL A 157 -2.41 10.66 24.81
C VAL A 157 -1.74 11.26 26.04
N LEU A 158 -2.39 12.25 26.66
CA LEU A 158 -1.96 12.83 27.93
C LEU A 158 -2.97 12.49 29.02
N GLU A 159 -2.52 11.87 30.11
CA GLU A 159 -3.37 11.47 31.24
C GLU A 159 -4.60 10.64 30.82
N GLY A 160 -4.45 9.79 29.79
CA GLY A 160 -5.53 8.96 29.25
C GLY A 160 -6.54 9.71 28.38
N LYS A 161 -6.27 10.96 28.00
CA LYS A 161 -7.10 11.74 27.07
C LYS A 161 -6.36 11.95 25.74
N GLU A 162 -7.05 11.66 24.65
CA GLU A 162 -6.59 12.01 23.30
C GLU A 162 -6.70 13.51 23.07
N ILE A 163 -5.60 14.14 22.70
CA ILE A 163 -5.53 15.56 22.39
C ILE A 163 -5.09 15.70 20.93
N PRO A 164 -5.91 16.34 20.08
CA PRO A 164 -5.55 16.57 18.68
C PRO A 164 -4.60 17.77 18.53
N PHE A 165 -3.58 17.62 17.70
CA PHE A 165 -2.61 18.65 17.34
C PHE A 165 -2.57 18.84 15.82
N PRO A 166 -2.59 20.08 15.31
CA PRO A 166 -2.56 20.32 13.87
C PRO A 166 -1.23 19.87 13.26
N LEU A 167 -1.27 19.48 11.99
CA LEU A 167 -0.04 19.26 11.22
C LEU A 167 0.73 20.57 11.07
N GLU A 168 2.06 20.48 11.10
CA GLU A 168 2.96 21.61 10.82
C GLU A 168 2.64 22.20 9.45
N PRO A 169 2.59 23.53 9.28
CA PRO A 169 2.32 24.15 7.98
C PRO A 169 3.25 23.60 6.89
N LEU A 170 2.70 23.35 5.71
CA LEU A 170 3.53 22.94 4.57
C LEU A 170 4.45 24.10 4.17
N PRO A 171 5.66 23.81 3.69
CA PRO A 171 6.44 24.82 2.97
C PRO A 171 5.63 25.38 1.81
N GLU A 172 5.91 26.64 1.45
CA GLU A 172 5.30 27.24 0.27
C GLU A 172 5.53 26.32 -0.94
N PRO A 173 4.50 26.09 -1.77
CA PRO A 173 4.68 25.26 -2.94
C PRO A 173 5.80 25.87 -3.80
N PRO A 174 6.59 25.05 -4.51
CA PRO A 174 7.62 25.57 -5.39
C PRO A 174 7.01 26.64 -6.29
N LEU A 175 7.59 27.85 -6.25
CA LEU A 175 7.22 28.91 -7.16
C LEU A 175 7.36 28.35 -8.58
N ASP A 176 6.32 28.53 -9.40
CA ASP A 176 6.28 28.12 -10.80
C ASP A 176 7.26 29.02 -11.59
N GLN A 177 8.57 28.86 -11.36
CA GLN A 177 9.62 29.75 -11.88
C GLN A 177 9.96 29.47 -13.35
N ASN A 178 9.23 28.56 -14.01
CA ASN A 178 9.45 28.13 -15.39
C ASN A 178 8.20 28.24 -16.28
N ASP A 179 7.38 29.29 -16.14
CA ASP A 179 6.50 29.65 -17.27
C ASP A 179 6.32 31.17 -17.46
N PRO A 180 7.33 31.87 -17.99
CA PRO A 180 7.17 33.24 -18.48
C PRO A 180 6.48 33.33 -19.86
N THR A 181 6.00 32.21 -20.42
CA THR A 181 5.44 32.13 -21.78
C THR A 181 4.00 31.61 -21.88
N GLY A 182 3.39 31.14 -20.80
CA GLY A 182 2.06 30.53 -20.85
C GLY A 182 2.02 29.27 -21.70
N GLU A 183 3.16 28.60 -21.87
CA GLU A 183 3.23 27.26 -22.42
C GLU A 183 3.40 26.33 -21.23
N SER A 184 2.26 25.98 -20.64
CA SER A 184 2.18 24.88 -19.68
C SER A 184 2.97 23.71 -20.25
N SER A 185 3.94 23.21 -19.50
CA SER A 185 4.50 21.89 -19.79
C SER A 185 3.33 20.95 -20.09
N PRO A 186 3.33 20.23 -21.22
CA PRO A 186 2.22 19.35 -21.53
C PRO A 186 2.20 18.28 -20.43
N LEU A 187 1.34 18.47 -19.44
CA LEU A 187 0.72 17.35 -18.76
C LEU A 187 0.18 16.47 -19.87
N GLU A 188 0.54 15.18 -19.86
CA GLU A 188 0.03 14.20 -20.80
C GLU A 188 -1.48 14.33 -20.91
N ILE A 189 -1.91 14.94 -22.00
CA ILE A 189 -3.31 15.03 -22.34
C ILE A 189 -3.71 13.61 -22.68
N LEU A 190 -4.41 12.96 -21.75
CA LEU A 190 -5.26 11.82 -22.07
C LEU A 190 -6.16 12.26 -23.22
N GLU A 191 -5.96 11.68 -24.41
CA GLU A 191 -6.68 12.07 -25.60
C GLU A 191 -8.13 11.62 -25.47
N ILE A 192 -9.00 12.54 -25.04
CA ILE A 192 -10.45 12.30 -24.95
C ILE A 192 -11.03 12.51 -26.34
N SER A 193 -11.17 11.41 -27.09
CA SER A 193 -11.96 11.42 -28.31
C SER A 193 -13.43 11.19 -27.97
N THR A 194 -14.29 11.97 -28.61
CA THR A 194 -15.75 11.77 -28.56
C THR A 194 -16.14 11.11 -29.88
N GLN A 195 -16.73 9.91 -29.81
CA GLN A 195 -17.44 9.35 -30.95
C GLN A 195 -18.89 9.83 -30.92
N ASP A 196 -19.56 9.84 -32.07
CA ASP A 196 -20.88 10.44 -32.34
C ASP A 196 -22.07 9.83 -31.53
N ASP A 197 -21.81 9.01 -30.50
CA ASP A 197 -22.79 8.27 -29.71
C ASP A 197 -22.70 8.53 -28.18
N ASP A 198 -22.12 9.67 -27.77
CA ASP A 198 -22.00 10.12 -26.36
C ASP A 198 -21.22 9.20 -25.40
N THR A 199 -20.57 8.15 -25.91
CA THR A 199 -19.60 7.34 -25.14
C THR A 199 -18.19 7.94 -25.15
N LEU A 200 -17.65 8.18 -23.95
CA LEU A 200 -16.27 8.63 -23.73
C LEU A 200 -15.31 7.44 -23.66
N THR A 201 -14.35 7.38 -24.58
CA THR A 201 -13.21 6.44 -24.53
C THR A 201 -11.93 7.20 -24.21
N ILE A 202 -11.28 6.83 -23.10
CA ILE A 202 -9.97 7.35 -22.70
C ILE A 202 -8.91 6.46 -23.35
N ASN A 203 -8.25 6.96 -24.39
CA ASN A 203 -7.11 6.26 -24.99
C ASN A 203 -5.81 6.81 -24.40
N LYS A 204 -5.05 5.95 -23.70
CA LYS A 204 -3.65 6.26 -23.36
C LYS A 204 -2.84 6.23 -24.65
N THR A 205 -2.36 7.37 -25.12
CA THR A 205 -1.34 7.43 -26.18
C THR A 205 -0.02 6.91 -25.63
N ASN A 206 0.61 6.01 -26.40
CA ASN A 206 1.80 5.24 -26.07
C ASN A 206 2.95 6.11 -25.52
N ILE A 207 3.15 6.04 -24.21
CA ILE A 207 4.49 6.06 -23.63
C ILE A 207 5.07 4.67 -23.91
N SER A 208 6.30 4.65 -24.41
CA SER A 208 7.13 3.45 -24.40
C SER A 208 7.03 2.77 -23.02
N PRO A 209 6.82 1.45 -22.90
CA PRO A 209 6.74 0.76 -21.61
C PRO A 209 8.04 0.80 -20.80
N ASP A 210 9.11 1.33 -21.37
CA ASP A 210 10.40 1.48 -20.73
C ASP A 210 10.48 2.89 -20.14
N GLU A 211 10.59 2.98 -18.80
CA GLU A 211 10.94 4.16 -17.97
C GLU A 211 9.86 4.77 -17.03
N GLU A 212 8.93 3.98 -16.49
CA GLU A 212 8.51 4.19 -15.09
C GLU A 212 9.48 3.40 -14.17
N GLU A 213 10.70 3.93 -14.03
CA GLU A 213 11.63 3.42 -13.01
C GLU A 213 11.01 3.68 -11.64
N ASP A 214 10.73 2.60 -10.92
CA ASP A 214 10.48 2.60 -9.48
C ASP A 214 11.51 3.54 -8.82
N PRO A 215 11.11 4.70 -8.30
CA PRO A 215 12.05 5.73 -7.84
C PRO A 215 12.91 5.27 -6.65
N TYR A 216 12.62 4.08 -6.11
CA TYR A 216 13.36 3.44 -5.04
C TYR A 216 13.98 2.09 -5.42
N ALA A 217 13.78 1.61 -6.67
CA ALA A 217 14.18 0.29 -7.16
C ALA A 217 13.79 -0.84 -6.17
N LEU A 218 12.65 -0.69 -5.52
CA LEU A 218 12.13 -1.59 -4.50
C LEU A 218 11.67 -2.93 -5.08
N PHE A 219 11.51 -3.12 -6.39
CA PHE A 219 11.08 -4.43 -6.91
C PHE A 219 11.90 -4.89 -8.10
N SER A 220 12.45 -6.10 -8.02
CA SER A 220 13.01 -6.79 -9.18
C SER A 220 11.90 -7.18 -10.17
N ASP A 221 12.24 -7.30 -11.45
CA ASP A 221 11.29 -7.72 -12.49
C ASP A 221 10.70 -9.12 -12.22
N ASP A 222 11.43 -9.96 -11.49
CA ASP A 222 10.96 -11.28 -11.06
C ASP A 222 9.85 -11.16 -10.00
N PHE A 223 9.94 -10.19 -9.08
CA PHE A 223 8.88 -9.89 -8.12
C PHE A 223 7.62 -9.36 -8.83
N LYS A 224 7.79 -8.48 -9.82
CA LYS A 224 6.68 -7.94 -10.63
C LYS A 224 5.92 -9.05 -11.37
N LYS A 225 6.62 -10.05 -11.91
CA LYS A 225 5.99 -11.21 -12.57
C LYS A 225 5.20 -12.09 -11.58
N LEU A 226 5.71 -12.25 -10.35
CA LEU A 226 5.03 -13.07 -9.35
C LEU A 226 3.67 -12.50 -8.92
N ILE A 227 3.53 -11.17 -8.93
CA ILE A 227 2.28 -10.45 -8.63
C ILE A 227 1.16 -10.79 -9.64
N GLN A 228 1.49 -11.11 -10.90
CA GLN A 228 0.51 -11.21 -12.00
C GLN A 228 -0.25 -12.54 -12.04
N THR A 229 0.18 -13.55 -11.28
CA THR A 229 -0.31 -14.94 -11.39
C THR A 229 -1.45 -15.33 -10.43
N GLN A 230 -2.17 -14.36 -9.86
CA GLN A 230 -3.11 -14.64 -8.75
C GLN A 230 -4.55 -14.92 -9.22
N GLU A 231 -5.10 -16.08 -8.81
CA GLU A 231 -6.54 -16.36 -8.86
C GLU A 231 -7.11 -16.55 -7.44
N PRO A 232 -8.28 -15.97 -7.11
CA PRO A 232 -8.87 -16.09 -5.78
C PRO A 232 -9.55 -17.45 -5.53
N VAL A 233 -9.35 -18.01 -4.33
CA VAL A 233 -10.00 -19.24 -3.88
C VAL A 233 -11.45 -18.94 -3.44
N LYS A 234 -12.43 -19.61 -4.03
CA LYS A 234 -13.86 -19.45 -3.70
C LYS A 234 -14.28 -20.49 -2.67
N THR A 235 -14.63 -20.07 -1.45
CA THR A 235 -15.32 -20.92 -0.47
C THR A 235 -16.69 -20.34 -0.12
N ASN A 236 -17.70 -21.19 0.10
CA ASN A 236 -19.11 -20.79 0.12
C ASN A 236 -19.70 -20.59 1.53
N THR A 237 -19.05 -21.02 2.62
CA THR A 237 -19.48 -20.74 4.02
C THR A 237 -18.30 -20.67 5.02
N PRO A 238 -18.42 -19.95 6.15
CA PRO A 238 -17.36 -19.83 7.17
C PRO A 238 -16.95 -21.16 7.82
N ASP A 239 -17.91 -22.03 8.16
CA ASP A 239 -17.61 -23.32 8.80
C ASP A 239 -16.90 -24.29 7.84
N GLN A 240 -17.19 -24.19 6.54
CA GLN A 240 -16.47 -24.94 5.51
C GLN A 240 -15.06 -24.39 5.32
N ALA A 241 -14.85 -23.07 5.42
CA ALA A 241 -13.53 -22.47 5.38
C ALA A 241 -12.69 -22.92 6.57
N ILE A 242 -13.24 -22.91 7.79
CA ILE A 242 -12.53 -23.37 9.00
C ILE A 242 -12.13 -24.84 8.86
N ASN A 243 -13.06 -25.73 8.52
CA ASN A 243 -12.75 -27.17 8.39
C ASN A 243 -11.77 -27.45 7.25
N TYR A 244 -11.88 -26.75 6.13
CA TYR A 244 -10.92 -26.84 5.02
C TYR A 244 -9.51 -26.42 5.48
N ILE A 245 -9.42 -25.33 6.23
CA ILE A 245 -8.15 -24.78 6.67
C ILE A 245 -7.52 -25.63 7.77
N THR A 246 -8.31 -26.14 8.72
CA THR A 246 -7.83 -27.14 9.67
C THR A 246 -7.31 -28.37 8.94
N SER A 247 -7.97 -28.82 7.88
CA SER A 247 -7.46 -29.95 7.09
C SER A 247 -6.15 -29.65 6.36
N ILE A 248 -5.94 -28.40 5.88
CA ILE A 248 -4.70 -27.94 5.24
C ILE A 248 -3.54 -27.86 6.26
N LEU A 249 -3.84 -27.37 7.47
CA LEU A 249 -2.86 -27.24 8.54
C LEU A 249 -2.48 -28.61 9.12
N ASP A 250 -3.46 -29.52 9.26
CA ASP A 250 -3.23 -30.88 9.74
C ASP A 250 -2.50 -31.74 8.70
N SER A 251 -2.66 -31.46 7.40
CA SER A 251 -1.89 -32.09 6.31
C SER A 251 -0.49 -31.47 6.11
N SER A 252 0.13 -31.00 7.20
CA SER A 252 1.40 -30.24 7.26
C SER A 252 2.60 -30.80 6.48
N GLU A 253 2.49 -31.98 5.87
CA GLU A 253 3.48 -32.56 4.95
C GLU A 253 3.53 -31.90 3.56
N GLU A 254 2.55 -31.06 3.18
CA GLU A 254 2.48 -30.46 1.82
C GLU A 254 3.07 -29.03 1.70
N GLY A 255 3.57 -28.45 2.79
CA GLY A 255 4.16 -27.10 2.76
C GLY A 255 5.54 -27.07 2.08
N ALA A 256 5.82 -26.04 1.28
CA ALA A 256 7.17 -25.81 0.77
C ALA A 256 7.98 -25.05 1.82
N PRO A 257 9.29 -25.32 2.00
CA PRO A 257 10.13 -24.53 2.90
C PRO A 257 10.06 -23.05 2.57
N LEU A 258 10.01 -22.19 3.58
CA LEU A 258 9.95 -20.74 3.40
C LEU A 258 11.15 -20.22 2.55
N ARG A 259 12.31 -20.89 2.64
CA ARG A 259 13.47 -20.75 1.74
C ARG A 259 13.11 -20.76 0.25
N SER A 260 12.24 -21.67 -0.17
CA SER A 260 11.85 -21.79 -1.58
C SER A 260 11.12 -20.55 -2.11
N LEU A 261 10.49 -19.79 -1.20
CA LEU A 261 9.82 -18.55 -1.52
C LEU A 261 10.79 -17.37 -1.52
N ILE A 262 11.59 -17.20 -0.47
CA ILE A 262 12.42 -16.00 -0.29
C ILE A 262 13.78 -16.07 -0.98
N GLY A 263 14.19 -17.26 -1.44
CA GLY A 263 15.45 -17.45 -2.16
C GLY A 263 16.67 -17.64 -1.23
N PRO A 264 17.89 -17.54 -1.80
CA PRO A 264 19.12 -17.75 -1.05
C PRO A 264 19.41 -16.60 -0.08
N THR A 265 20.13 -16.88 1.00
CA THR A 265 20.60 -15.84 1.93
C THR A 265 21.59 -14.90 1.22
N PRO A 266 21.31 -13.58 1.19
CA PRO A 266 22.28 -12.59 0.74
C PRO A 266 23.53 -12.56 1.61
N ASP A 267 24.65 -12.10 1.06
CA ASP A 267 25.82 -11.76 1.88
C ASP A 267 25.59 -10.42 2.59
N TRP A 268 25.05 -10.49 3.80
CA TRP A 268 24.75 -9.32 4.64
C TRP A 268 25.97 -8.44 4.94
N THR A 269 27.20 -8.96 4.80
CA THR A 269 28.41 -8.19 5.09
C THR A 269 28.75 -7.18 4.00
N GLN A 270 28.18 -7.35 2.80
CA GLN A 270 28.40 -6.48 1.64
C GLN A 270 27.33 -5.40 1.49
N LEU A 271 26.25 -5.49 2.27
CA LEU A 271 25.11 -4.58 2.18
C LEU A 271 25.20 -3.51 3.26
N ASP A 272 24.87 -2.27 2.89
CA ASP A 272 24.63 -1.22 3.87
C ASP A 272 23.26 -1.37 4.55
N GLU A 273 23.02 -0.61 5.61
CA GLU A 273 21.78 -0.69 6.40
C GLU A 273 20.52 -0.43 5.56
N LYS A 274 20.60 0.47 4.58
CA LYS A 274 19.47 0.83 3.71
C LYS A 274 19.18 -0.28 2.70
N GLN A 275 20.22 -0.89 2.15
CA GLN A 275 20.12 -2.05 1.26
C GLN A 275 19.53 -3.25 2.00
N VAL A 276 19.94 -3.49 3.25
CA VAL A 276 19.36 -4.52 4.10
C VAL A 276 17.88 -4.24 4.40
N GLU A 277 17.54 -2.99 4.76
CA GLU A 277 16.14 -2.57 4.96
C GLU A 277 15.29 -2.85 3.71
N ASN A 278 15.76 -2.39 2.54
CA ASN A 278 15.05 -2.58 1.27
C ASN A 278 14.85 -4.07 0.95
N HIS A 279 15.89 -4.89 1.14
CA HIS A 279 15.82 -6.33 0.90
C HIS A 279 14.85 -7.02 1.86
N LEU A 280 14.86 -6.63 3.14
CA LEU A 280 13.91 -7.15 4.12
C LEU A 280 12.46 -6.76 3.74
N LYS A 281 12.22 -5.49 3.40
CA LYS A 281 10.89 -5.01 2.98
C LYS A 281 10.36 -5.74 1.74
N GLN A 282 11.22 -5.95 0.73
CA GLN A 282 10.92 -6.77 -0.44
C GLN A 282 10.48 -8.19 -0.06
N THR A 283 11.27 -8.80 0.83
CA THR A 283 11.00 -10.15 1.31
C THR A 283 9.69 -10.22 2.07
N VAL A 284 9.42 -9.26 2.96
CA VAL A 284 8.14 -9.22 3.72
C VAL A 284 6.95 -8.94 2.81
N ALA A 285 7.09 -8.09 1.80
CA ALA A 285 6.05 -7.90 0.79
C ALA A 285 5.76 -9.21 0.03
N LEU A 286 6.80 -9.98 -0.29
CA LEU A 286 6.66 -11.30 -0.91
C LEU A 286 5.93 -12.30 0.01
N LEU A 287 6.33 -12.35 1.28
CA LEU A 287 5.70 -13.19 2.29
C LEU A 287 4.21 -12.84 2.47
N ALA A 288 3.88 -11.56 2.43
CA ALA A 288 2.50 -11.09 2.55
C ALA A 288 1.60 -11.61 1.40
N LEU A 289 2.11 -11.74 0.17
CA LEU A 289 1.38 -12.38 -0.95
C LEU A 289 1.07 -13.86 -0.69
N HIS A 290 1.73 -14.47 0.28
CA HIS A 290 1.50 -15.83 0.76
C HIS A 290 0.76 -15.86 2.11
N ASN A 291 0.15 -14.74 2.52
CA ASN A 291 -0.49 -14.55 3.82
C ASN A 291 0.43 -14.83 5.03
N ILE A 292 1.73 -14.57 4.87
CA ILE A 292 2.70 -14.68 5.96
C ILE A 292 3.03 -13.26 6.43
N ALA A 293 2.64 -12.94 7.65
CA ALA A 293 2.95 -11.69 8.32
C ALA A 293 4.27 -11.83 9.07
N PHE A 294 5.19 -10.89 8.88
CA PHE A 294 6.44 -10.83 9.61
C PHE A 294 6.52 -9.51 10.37
N HIS A 295 6.58 -9.61 11.70
CA HIS A 295 6.54 -8.49 12.63
C HIS A 295 7.90 -8.31 13.28
N MET A 296 8.44 -7.10 13.17
CA MET A 296 9.76 -6.78 13.71
C MET A 296 9.65 -6.02 15.03
N CYS A 297 10.19 -6.64 16.07
CA CYS A 297 10.37 -6.03 17.38
C CYS A 297 11.18 -4.72 17.29
N PRO A 298 10.85 -3.69 18.10
CA PRO A 298 11.58 -2.41 18.13
C PRO A 298 13.07 -2.54 18.49
N HIS A 299 13.45 -3.60 19.21
CA HIS A 299 14.84 -3.84 19.63
C HIS A 299 15.72 -4.47 18.52
N PHE A 300 15.13 -4.90 17.41
CA PHE A 300 15.86 -5.50 16.30
C PHE A 300 16.31 -4.42 15.32
N THR A 301 17.56 -4.55 14.86
CA THR A 301 17.99 -3.85 13.65
C THR A 301 17.45 -4.60 12.42
N TYR A 302 17.38 -3.92 11.27
CA TYR A 302 17.00 -4.58 10.02
C TYR A 302 17.94 -5.75 9.67
N ALA A 303 19.24 -5.65 10.00
CA ALA A 303 20.20 -6.73 9.80
C ALA A 303 19.93 -7.95 10.69
N ASP A 304 19.60 -7.73 11.96
CA ASP A 304 19.27 -8.83 12.87
C ASP A 304 17.98 -9.54 12.45
N ALA A 305 16.97 -8.77 12.03
CA ALA A 305 15.71 -9.32 11.55
C ALA A 305 15.87 -10.06 10.22
N ALA A 306 16.69 -9.54 9.31
CA ALA A 306 17.00 -10.21 8.05
C ALA A 306 17.75 -11.52 8.29
N ARG A 307 18.77 -11.55 9.16
CA ARG A 307 19.44 -12.79 9.56
C ARG A 307 18.48 -13.78 10.19
N TYR A 308 17.65 -13.34 11.13
CA TYR A 308 16.66 -14.20 11.75
C TYR A 308 15.69 -14.81 10.73
N LEU A 309 15.15 -13.99 9.82
CA LEU A 309 14.24 -14.46 8.78
C LEU A 309 14.93 -15.47 7.85
N PHE A 310 16.15 -15.19 7.38
CA PHE A 310 16.82 -16.03 6.37
C PHE A 310 17.60 -17.21 6.94
N GLU A 311 18.10 -17.15 8.16
CA GLU A 311 18.96 -18.19 8.74
C GLU A 311 18.21 -19.07 9.74
N VAL A 312 17.09 -18.59 10.30
CA VAL A 312 16.29 -19.35 11.27
C VAL A 312 14.95 -19.74 10.66
N LEU A 313 14.10 -18.77 10.37
CA LEU A 313 12.73 -19.05 9.91
C LEU A 313 12.72 -19.78 8.57
N ALA A 314 13.57 -19.38 7.63
CA ALA A 314 13.48 -19.86 6.27
C ALA A 314 13.66 -21.38 6.11
N ASP A 315 14.44 -21.99 7.00
CA ASP A 315 14.75 -23.42 6.97
C ASP A 315 13.86 -24.24 7.93
N GLN A 316 13.29 -23.59 8.96
CA GLN A 316 12.47 -24.25 9.98
C GLN A 316 10.98 -24.25 9.64
N GLU A 317 10.53 -23.22 8.92
CA GLU A 317 9.12 -22.95 8.70
C GLU A 317 8.67 -23.29 7.27
N LEU A 318 7.39 -23.65 7.15
CA LEU A 318 6.78 -23.99 5.87
C LEU A 318 5.82 -22.89 5.40
N ALA A 319 5.98 -22.48 4.15
CA ALA A 319 5.02 -21.64 3.45
C ALA A 319 3.94 -22.54 2.84
N ASN A 320 2.72 -22.45 3.38
CA ASN A 320 1.60 -23.20 2.83
C ASN A 320 0.90 -22.39 1.73
N SER A 321 1.20 -22.74 0.47
CA SER A 321 0.65 -22.05 -0.70
C SER A 321 -0.89 -22.11 -0.79
N GLN A 322 -1.52 -23.09 -0.13
CA GLN A 322 -2.97 -23.25 -0.12
C GLN A 322 -3.68 -22.24 0.80
N LEU A 323 -2.95 -21.58 1.71
CA LEU A 323 -3.50 -20.49 2.54
C LEU A 323 -3.74 -19.19 1.75
N LYS A 324 -3.21 -19.09 0.53
CA LYS A 324 -3.44 -17.93 -0.35
C LYS A 324 -4.93 -17.70 -0.57
N GLY A 325 -5.39 -16.47 -0.36
CA GLY A 325 -6.79 -16.08 -0.52
C GLY A 325 -7.75 -16.54 0.57
N THR A 326 -7.28 -17.26 1.60
CA THR A 326 -8.17 -17.81 2.66
C THR A 326 -8.49 -16.83 3.80
N LEU A 327 -7.92 -15.63 3.79
CA LEU A 327 -7.92 -14.65 4.91
C LEU A 327 -7.25 -15.14 6.21
N TRP A 328 -6.61 -16.31 6.19
CA TRP A 328 -5.80 -16.79 7.30
C TRP A 328 -4.36 -16.38 7.13
N TYR A 329 -3.76 -15.94 8.23
CA TYR A 329 -2.40 -15.45 8.27
C TYR A 329 -1.55 -16.29 9.21
N VAL A 330 -0.33 -16.57 8.77
CA VAL A 330 0.72 -17.07 9.67
C VAL A 330 1.51 -15.87 10.15
N HIS A 331 1.67 -15.74 11.47
CA HIS A 331 2.37 -14.62 12.07
C HIS A 331 3.72 -15.10 12.61
N TYR A 332 4.78 -14.42 12.19
CA TYR A 332 6.11 -14.56 12.77
C TYR A 332 6.50 -13.25 13.43
N HIS A 333 6.97 -13.33 14.67
CA HIS A 333 7.30 -12.14 15.46
C HIS A 333 8.71 -12.24 16.04
N THR A 334 9.58 -11.27 15.74
CA THR A 334 10.97 -11.34 16.24
C THR A 334 11.09 -11.15 17.75
N ALA A 335 10.08 -10.58 18.42
CA ALA A 335 10.05 -10.46 19.88
C ALA A 335 10.12 -11.80 20.63
N GLU A 336 9.68 -12.90 20.02
CA GLU A 336 9.81 -14.25 20.60
C GLU A 336 11.28 -14.66 20.75
N HIS A 337 12.16 -14.04 19.97
CA HIS A 337 13.61 -14.26 19.97
C HIS A 337 14.39 -13.05 20.50
N CYS A 338 13.70 -12.06 21.07
CA CYS A 338 14.32 -10.87 21.65
C CYS A 338 14.57 -11.06 23.14
N GLU A 339 15.84 -11.06 23.56
CA GLU A 339 16.21 -11.16 24.98
C GLU A 339 15.61 -10.03 25.83
N THR A 340 15.51 -8.82 25.28
CA THR A 340 14.93 -7.66 25.97
C THR A 340 13.44 -7.86 26.21
N CYS A 341 12.69 -8.31 25.19
CA CYS A 341 11.27 -8.61 25.34
C CYS A 341 11.03 -9.78 26.29
N ALA A 342 11.86 -10.83 26.21
CA ALA A 342 11.75 -11.99 27.09
C ALA A 342 11.88 -11.62 28.58
N LYS A 343 12.69 -10.60 28.92
CA LYS A 343 12.86 -10.12 30.29
C LYS A 343 11.64 -9.37 30.82
N THR A 344 10.99 -8.54 29.99
CA THR A 344 9.77 -7.83 30.39
C THR A 344 8.61 -8.76 30.67
N TYR A 345 8.46 -9.85 29.89
CA TYR A 345 7.41 -10.84 30.12
C TYR A 345 7.58 -11.68 31.39
N GLN A 346 8.77 -11.71 31.99
CA GLN A 346 9.01 -12.46 33.24
C GLN A 346 8.76 -11.61 34.50
N THR A 347 8.61 -10.30 34.33
CA THR A 347 8.41 -9.35 35.44
C THR A 347 6.96 -8.94 35.67
N ASP A 348 6.07 -9.27 34.74
CA ASP A 348 4.60 -9.16 34.85
C ASP A 348 3.99 -10.53 35.19
#